data_AF-A0A3D3HUK6-F1
#
_entry.id   AF-A0A3D3HUK6-F1
#
_cell.length_a   1.000
_cell.length_b   1.000
_cell.length_c   1.000
_cell.angle_alpha   90.00
_cell.angle_beta   90.00
_cell.angle_gamma   90.00
#
_symmetry.space_group_name_H-M   'P 1'
#
loop_
_entity.id
_entity.type
_entity.pdbx_description
1 polymer ?
#
loop_
_entity_poly.entity_id
_entity_poly.type
_entity_poly.pdbx_seq_one_letter_code
_entity_poly.pdbx_strand_id
1 'polypeptide(L)'
;MKKQKLTLLKFCFAAFASVLFLALATNVHASYERPPEVKVFDGQKQYEAFVAYDPSFTGGVQVASGDVNGDGVDEVITAPGKGGAPHIRIFTSNGKLLGSFFSYDLNMRAGVNIAAGDLNGDGKDEIVTAPREGGSPHVRIFDSQGDLQFSPGFFAYHETFRGGATVSVGDLDGNGSNEIITGAGTGGAPHVRIFDRTGNVLGSFFPFHPEFRGGINVAVANLDGGNDDELLVSVASSDSAWVKVVKKNGHEHVVSHFMAYGEEFHGGVTVAGGDLNGDGIDEIIVGASSSGGPHVRTFNGNGESTPTSLFAYEQDFRGGINVAAGNINGSDHDEIVIGPSKWLPTTREDFSRYVEVSLTDQRLYAYEYGRLVKTFLVSTGLRGMDTRTGTFYVSQKIPVKLYSGPGYYLPNTKWNLRFD
;
A
#
# COMPACT_ATOMS: atom_id res chain seq x y z
N MET A 1 -65.79 -57.58 19.85
CA MET A 1 -66.89 -57.05 19.03
C MET A 1 -66.35 -56.06 18.01
N LYS A 2 -66.67 -56.30 16.74
CA LYS A 2 -66.70 -55.41 15.56
C LYS A 2 -65.53 -54.45 15.27
N LYS A 3 -64.86 -54.80 14.16
CA LYS A 3 -64.15 -53.94 13.20
C LYS A 3 -65.01 -52.74 12.78
N GLN A 4 -64.39 -51.58 12.61
CA GLN A 4 -64.75 -50.66 11.53
C GLN A 4 -63.47 -50.10 10.87
N LYS A 5 -63.50 -50.19 9.54
CA LYS A 5 -62.51 -49.74 8.56
C LYS A 5 -63.13 -48.56 7.80
N LEU A 6 -62.26 -47.77 7.16
CA LEU A 6 -62.52 -46.75 6.11
C LEU A 6 -63.00 -45.38 6.66
N THR A 7 -62.49 -44.21 6.23
CA THR A 7 -61.93 -43.87 4.91
C THR A 7 -61.01 -42.63 4.98
N LEU A 8 -59.96 -42.61 4.16
CA LEU A 8 -59.14 -41.46 3.74
C LEU A 8 -59.97 -40.21 3.37
N LEU A 9 -59.52 -39.00 3.71
CA LEU A 9 -58.91 -38.05 2.74
C LEU A 9 -58.30 -36.79 3.41
N LYS A 10 -56.96 -36.73 3.36
CA LYS A 10 -56.04 -35.59 3.16
C LYS A 10 -56.48 -34.16 3.53
N PHE A 11 -55.71 -33.52 4.42
CA PHE A 11 -54.87 -32.34 4.11
C PHE A 11 -53.77 -32.22 5.18
N CYS A 12 -52.54 -32.59 4.85
CA CYS A 12 -51.37 -32.32 5.70
C CYS A 12 -51.00 -30.85 5.55
N PHE A 13 -51.22 -30.06 6.59
CA PHE A 13 -50.49 -28.80 6.80
C PHE A 13 -49.14 -29.17 7.44
N ALA A 14 -48.08 -29.16 6.64
CA ALA A 14 -46.72 -29.17 7.18
C ALA A 14 -46.45 -27.79 7.78
N ALA A 15 -46.50 -27.68 9.10
CA ALA A 15 -45.96 -26.52 9.80
C ALA A 15 -44.43 -26.62 9.76
N PHE A 16 -43.82 -25.90 8.82
CA PHE A 16 -42.40 -25.58 8.88
C PHE A 16 -42.18 -24.73 10.14
N ALA A 17 -41.45 -25.27 11.11
CA ALA A 17 -40.92 -24.49 12.21
C ALA A 17 -39.88 -23.51 11.64
N SER A 18 -40.32 -22.29 11.37
CA SER A 18 -39.44 -21.15 11.14
C SER A 18 -38.73 -20.85 12.45
N VAL A 19 -37.51 -21.38 12.58
CA VAL A 19 -36.51 -20.86 13.51
C VAL A 19 -36.23 -19.43 13.06
N LEU A 20 -36.86 -18.48 13.74
CA LEU A 20 -36.54 -17.06 13.63
C LEU A 20 -35.12 -16.90 14.19
N PHE A 21 -34.12 -16.97 13.32
CA PHE A 21 -32.80 -16.44 13.62
C PHE A 21 -32.99 -14.95 13.88
N LEU A 22 -33.03 -14.58 15.16
CA LEU A 22 -32.79 -13.21 15.58
C LEU A 22 -31.31 -12.97 15.30
N ALA A 23 -30.97 -12.68 14.04
CA ALA A 23 -29.70 -12.08 13.69
C ALA A 23 -29.70 -10.72 14.39
N LEU A 24 -29.11 -10.66 15.58
CA LEU A 24 -28.49 -9.43 16.02
C LEU A 24 -27.59 -9.03 14.86
N ALA A 25 -27.94 -7.97 14.14
CA ALA A 25 -27.01 -7.31 13.24
C ALA A 25 -25.84 -6.88 14.13
N THR A 26 -24.83 -7.75 14.27
CA THR A 26 -23.52 -7.31 14.66
C THR A 26 -23.14 -6.35 13.55
N ASN A 27 -23.05 -5.07 13.87
CA ASN A 27 -22.40 -4.12 12.98
C ASN A 27 -21.05 -4.75 12.62
N VAL A 28 -20.93 -5.30 11.41
CA VAL A 28 -19.68 -5.85 10.90
C VAL A 28 -18.84 -4.62 10.64
N HIS A 29 -18.13 -4.17 11.67
CA HIS A 29 -17.22 -3.06 11.55
C HIS A 29 -15.99 -3.60 10.83
N ALA A 30 -15.64 -2.99 9.70
CA ALA A 30 -14.41 -3.32 9.01
C ALA A 30 -13.22 -3.22 9.98
N SER A 31 -12.33 -4.22 9.95
CA SER A 31 -11.11 -4.15 10.75
C SER A 31 -10.04 -3.39 9.96
N TYR A 32 -9.38 -2.40 10.58
CA TYR A 32 -8.30 -1.63 9.93
C TYR A 32 -6.92 -1.95 10.51
N GLU A 33 -6.90 -2.74 11.57
CA GLU A 33 -5.70 -3.05 12.32
C GLU A 33 -5.55 -4.56 12.38
N ARG A 34 -4.33 -5.01 12.11
CA ARG A 34 -3.91 -6.40 12.30
C ARG A 34 -2.52 -6.43 12.92
N PRO A 35 -2.19 -7.49 13.67
CA PRO A 35 -0.81 -7.84 13.93
C PRO A 35 -0.02 -7.89 12.62
N PRO A 36 1.31 -7.71 12.65
CA PRO A 36 2.17 -7.75 11.46
C PRO A 36 2.42 -9.20 11.04
N GLU A 37 1.33 -9.90 10.71
CA GLU A 37 1.28 -11.29 10.27
C GLU A 37 1.61 -11.37 8.78
N VAL A 38 2.78 -11.92 8.45
CA VAL A 38 3.17 -12.23 7.08
C VAL A 38 2.55 -13.56 6.69
N LYS A 39 2.02 -13.64 5.47
CA LYS A 39 1.50 -14.87 4.87
C LYS A 39 2.18 -15.12 3.54
N VAL A 40 2.48 -16.39 3.26
CA VAL A 40 3.09 -16.84 2.02
C VAL A 40 2.07 -17.71 1.29
N PHE A 41 1.92 -17.50 -0.01
CA PHE A 41 0.99 -18.23 -0.87
C PHE A 41 1.73 -18.83 -2.07
N ASP A 42 1.42 -20.09 -2.35
CA ASP A 42 1.74 -20.78 -3.59
C ASP A 42 0.45 -20.76 -4.43
N GLY A 43 0.44 -19.93 -5.48
CA GLY A 43 -0.76 -19.55 -6.21
C GLY A 43 -1.85 -18.98 -5.29
N GLN A 44 -2.96 -19.70 -5.15
CA GLN A 44 -4.06 -19.32 -4.25
C GLN A 44 -4.02 -20.02 -2.88
N LYS A 45 -3.11 -20.98 -2.70
CA LYS A 45 -3.03 -21.80 -1.50
C LYS A 45 -2.08 -21.13 -0.51
N GLN A 46 -2.57 -20.84 0.70
CA GLN A 46 -1.70 -20.39 1.78
C GLN A 46 -0.71 -21.52 2.13
N TYR A 47 0.58 -21.21 2.02
CA TYR A 47 1.69 -22.09 2.32
C TYR A 47 2.16 -21.92 3.78
N GLU A 48 2.34 -20.69 4.24
CA GLU A 48 2.85 -20.37 5.59
C GLU A 48 2.25 -19.07 6.16
N ALA A 49 2.26 -18.91 7.49
CA ALA A 49 1.94 -17.65 8.15
C ALA A 49 2.71 -17.47 9.47
N PHE A 50 3.28 -16.29 9.70
CA PHE A 50 3.99 -15.96 10.94
C PHE A 50 3.89 -14.48 11.31
N VAL A 51 4.04 -14.15 12.59
CA VAL A 51 4.03 -12.75 13.05
C VAL A 51 5.46 -12.21 13.07
N ALA A 52 5.76 -11.22 12.23
CA ALA A 52 7.12 -10.71 12.03
C ALA A 52 7.61 -9.82 13.19
N TYR A 53 6.70 -9.15 13.91
CA TYR A 53 7.00 -8.23 15.02
C TYR A 53 6.05 -8.45 16.21
N ASP A 54 6.09 -7.56 17.21
CA ASP A 54 5.19 -7.63 18.36
C ASP A 54 3.72 -7.68 17.88
N PRO A 55 2.90 -8.66 18.33
CA PRO A 55 1.51 -8.77 17.88
C PRO A 55 0.63 -7.56 18.21
N SER A 56 1.02 -6.73 19.18
CA SER A 56 0.33 -5.48 19.50
C SER A 56 0.68 -4.32 18.57
N PHE A 57 1.73 -4.46 17.75
CA PHE A 57 2.11 -3.47 16.76
C PHE A 57 1.20 -3.57 15.54
N THR A 58 0.34 -2.58 15.32
CA THR A 58 -0.62 -2.59 14.20
C THR A 58 -0.21 -1.70 13.03
N GLY A 59 1.04 -1.21 12.98
CA GLY A 59 1.53 -0.32 11.91
C GLY A 59 1.73 -0.97 10.55
N GLY A 60 1.42 -2.26 10.42
CA GLY A 60 1.64 -3.07 9.21
C GLY A 60 3.10 -3.47 9.02
N VAL A 61 3.35 -4.26 7.98
CA VAL A 61 4.68 -4.80 7.64
C VAL A 61 4.89 -4.71 6.12
N GLN A 62 6.03 -4.13 5.73
CA GLN A 62 6.55 -4.24 4.36
C GLN A 62 7.26 -5.58 4.22
N VAL A 63 7.19 -6.14 3.02
CA VAL A 63 7.75 -7.44 2.65
C VAL A 63 8.58 -7.28 1.37
N ALA A 64 9.66 -8.04 1.29
CA ALA A 64 10.46 -8.27 0.08
C ALA A 64 10.94 -9.73 0.12
N SER A 65 11.37 -10.24 -1.02
CA SER A 65 11.98 -11.56 -1.20
C SER A 65 13.35 -11.40 -1.85
N GLY A 66 14.28 -12.30 -1.57
CA GLY A 66 15.58 -12.40 -2.27
C GLY A 66 16.55 -13.35 -1.59
N ASP A 67 17.48 -13.94 -2.35
CA ASP A 67 18.52 -14.86 -1.86
C ASP A 67 19.66 -14.09 -1.21
N VAL A 68 19.44 -13.63 0.02
CA VAL A 68 20.41 -12.79 0.76
C VAL A 68 21.52 -13.62 1.42
N ASN A 69 21.39 -14.95 1.39
CA ASN A 69 22.34 -15.87 2.01
C ASN A 69 23.23 -16.59 0.97
N GLY A 70 22.77 -16.70 -0.28
CA GLY A 70 23.44 -17.31 -1.43
C GLY A 70 23.23 -18.83 -1.54
N ASP A 71 22.08 -19.35 -1.11
CA ASP A 71 21.77 -20.80 -1.18
C ASP A 71 20.84 -21.18 -2.34
N GLY A 72 20.43 -20.20 -3.15
CA GLY A 72 19.54 -20.37 -4.29
C GLY A 72 18.05 -20.42 -3.92
N VAL A 73 17.69 -20.12 -2.68
CA VAL A 73 16.32 -19.98 -2.20
C VAL A 73 16.15 -18.61 -1.59
N ASP A 74 15.04 -17.95 -1.89
CA ASP A 74 14.80 -16.61 -1.37
C ASP A 74 14.40 -16.62 0.11
N GLU A 75 14.90 -15.61 0.83
CA GLU A 75 14.43 -15.26 2.15
C GLU A 75 13.28 -14.26 2.13
N VAL A 76 12.38 -14.37 3.12
CA VAL A 76 11.38 -13.34 3.40
C VAL A 76 12.00 -12.23 4.26
N ILE A 77 12.14 -11.05 3.68
CA ILE A 77 12.65 -9.86 4.34
C ILE A 77 11.48 -8.98 4.73
N THR A 78 11.49 -8.48 5.96
CA THR A 78 10.41 -7.64 6.48
C THR A 78 10.93 -6.34 7.08
N ALA A 79 10.09 -5.31 7.04
CA ALA A 79 10.33 -4.08 7.74
C ALA A 79 9.03 -3.50 8.35
N PRO A 80 9.08 -2.86 9.53
CA PRO A 80 7.90 -2.25 10.12
C PRO A 80 7.38 -1.08 9.29
N GLY A 81 6.05 -0.98 9.21
CA GLY A 81 5.39 0.22 8.73
C GLY A 81 5.46 1.39 9.72
N LYS A 82 4.60 2.39 9.52
CA LYS A 82 4.59 3.63 10.32
C LYS A 82 4.38 3.32 11.80
N GLY A 83 5.15 4.00 12.66
CA GLY A 83 5.14 3.79 14.12
C GLY A 83 6.09 2.69 14.60
N GLY A 84 6.65 1.85 13.71
CA GLY A 84 7.68 0.89 14.06
C GLY A 84 9.08 1.50 14.02
N ALA A 85 10.01 0.92 14.80
CA ALA A 85 11.44 1.21 14.63
C ALA A 85 11.95 0.61 13.31
N PRO A 86 13.08 1.09 12.73
CA PRO A 86 13.60 0.60 11.45
C PRO A 86 14.31 -0.78 11.57
N HIS A 87 13.67 -1.74 12.25
CA HIS A 87 14.22 -3.07 12.51
C HIS A 87 13.92 -3.99 11.32
N ILE A 88 14.90 -4.23 10.46
CA ILE A 88 14.81 -5.20 9.37
C ILE A 88 14.96 -6.61 9.95
N ARG A 89 14.12 -7.55 9.51
CA ARG A 89 14.18 -8.96 9.90
C ARG A 89 14.09 -9.87 8.69
N ILE A 90 14.91 -10.91 8.69
CA ILE A 90 15.06 -11.87 7.60
C ILE A 90 14.60 -13.23 8.10
N PHE A 91 13.71 -13.88 7.36
CA PHE A 91 13.10 -15.15 7.72
C PHE A 91 13.27 -16.18 6.62
N THR A 92 13.40 -17.45 7.01
CA THR A 92 13.20 -18.58 6.09
C THR A 92 11.74 -18.70 5.66
N SER A 93 11.50 -19.57 4.68
CA SER A 93 10.18 -19.96 4.21
C SER A 93 9.20 -20.47 5.27
N ASN A 94 9.69 -21.07 6.35
CA ASN A 94 8.89 -21.55 7.48
C ASN A 94 8.79 -20.53 8.64
N GLY A 95 9.13 -19.27 8.41
CA GLY A 95 9.01 -18.19 9.40
C GLY A 95 10.07 -18.20 10.50
N LYS A 96 11.17 -18.95 10.35
CA LYS A 96 12.29 -18.92 11.30
C LYS A 96 13.15 -17.69 11.03
N LEU A 97 13.38 -16.88 12.07
CA LEU A 97 14.27 -15.72 12.00
C LEU A 97 15.73 -16.17 11.76
N LEU A 98 16.35 -15.63 10.71
CA LEU A 98 17.76 -15.84 10.35
C LEU A 98 18.65 -14.72 10.86
N GLY A 99 18.21 -13.48 10.69
CA GLY A 99 19.01 -12.30 10.99
C GLY A 99 18.14 -11.06 11.15
N SER A 100 18.71 -10.01 11.76
CA SER A 100 18.01 -8.74 11.92
C SER A 100 18.96 -7.61 12.26
N PHE A 101 18.64 -6.38 11.82
CA PHE A 101 19.45 -5.19 12.08
C PHE A 101 18.60 -3.92 12.02
N PHE A 102 19.12 -2.78 12.49
CA PHE A 102 18.45 -1.48 12.36
C PHE A 102 19.04 -0.69 11.19
N SER A 103 18.21 -0.35 10.20
CA SER A 103 18.67 0.33 8.98
C SER A 103 18.84 1.86 9.14
N TYR A 104 18.23 2.44 10.17
CA TYR A 104 18.25 3.89 10.46
C TYR A 104 18.32 4.15 11.97
N ASP A 105 18.28 5.43 12.37
CA ASP A 105 18.21 5.84 13.77
C ASP A 105 17.07 5.11 14.52
N LEU A 106 17.38 4.60 15.71
CA LEU A 106 16.45 3.81 16.53
C LEU A 106 15.17 4.55 16.91
N ASN A 107 15.15 5.88 16.83
CA ASN A 107 13.99 6.71 17.11
C ASN A 107 13.18 7.06 15.85
N MET A 108 13.62 6.67 14.66
CA MET A 108 12.83 6.85 13.44
C MET A 108 11.55 6.01 13.51
N ARG A 109 10.40 6.63 13.21
CA ARG A 109 9.07 6.00 13.25
C ARG A 109 8.28 6.18 11.96
N ALA A 110 8.94 6.60 10.87
CA ALA A 110 8.33 6.73 9.56
C ALA A 110 7.90 5.38 8.98
N GLY A 111 8.54 4.29 9.41
CA GLY A 111 8.52 3.00 8.71
C GLY A 111 9.54 2.96 7.57
N VAL A 112 9.77 1.77 7.03
CA VAL A 112 10.81 1.53 6.01
C VAL A 112 10.22 0.76 4.84
N ASN A 113 10.45 1.25 3.61
CA ASN A 113 10.29 0.49 2.37
C ASN A 113 11.56 -0.32 2.12
N ILE A 114 11.40 -1.53 1.58
CA ILE A 114 12.47 -2.49 1.37
C ILE A 114 12.37 -3.13 0.00
N ALA A 115 13.52 -3.51 -0.55
CA ALA A 115 13.68 -4.34 -1.73
C ALA A 115 14.96 -5.18 -1.56
N ALA A 116 15.09 -6.24 -2.35
CA ALA A 116 16.32 -7.03 -2.41
C ALA A 116 16.70 -7.30 -3.87
N GLY A 117 17.98 -7.51 -4.12
CA GLY A 117 18.54 -7.92 -5.40
C GLY A 117 20.05 -7.79 -5.43
N ASP A 118 20.72 -8.60 -6.23
CA ASP A 118 22.19 -8.61 -6.39
C ASP A 118 22.68 -7.33 -7.08
N LEU A 119 23.14 -6.35 -6.29
CA LEU A 119 23.68 -5.09 -6.80
C LEU A 119 25.18 -5.19 -7.08
N ASN A 120 25.85 -6.24 -6.60
CA ASN A 120 27.28 -6.32 -6.57
C ASN A 120 27.87 -7.39 -7.53
N GLY A 121 27.03 -8.30 -8.01
CA GLY A 121 27.33 -9.39 -8.93
C GLY A 121 27.96 -10.62 -8.26
N ASP A 122 27.78 -10.81 -6.95
CA ASP A 122 28.34 -11.96 -6.22
C ASP A 122 27.38 -13.14 -6.06
N GLY A 123 26.16 -13.01 -6.59
CA GLY A 123 25.11 -14.02 -6.49
C GLY A 123 24.39 -14.02 -5.15
N LYS A 124 24.53 -12.96 -4.33
CA LYS A 124 23.73 -12.73 -3.14
C LYS A 124 23.00 -11.42 -3.27
N ASP A 125 21.76 -11.41 -2.80
CA ASP A 125 20.96 -10.21 -2.83
C ASP A 125 21.34 -9.25 -1.70
N GLU A 126 21.50 -7.98 -2.06
CA GLU A 126 21.59 -6.89 -1.10
C GLU A 126 20.21 -6.39 -0.69
N ILE A 127 20.07 -5.99 0.57
CA ILE A 127 18.85 -5.40 1.12
C ILE A 127 18.91 -3.88 0.97
N VAL A 128 18.07 -3.33 0.11
CA VAL A 128 17.93 -1.89 -0.10
C VAL A 128 16.77 -1.36 0.72
N THR A 129 17.01 -0.26 1.44
CA THR A 129 16.02 0.34 2.33
C THR A 129 15.84 1.82 2.02
N ALA A 130 14.62 2.33 2.21
CA ALA A 130 14.31 3.75 2.17
C ALA A 130 13.21 4.10 3.20
N PRO A 131 13.32 5.21 3.95
CA PRO A 131 12.26 5.64 4.84
C PRO A 131 10.97 5.98 4.07
N ARG A 132 9.84 5.68 4.70
CA ARG A 132 8.49 6.02 4.20
C ARG A 132 8.13 7.48 4.48
N GLU A 133 6.89 7.84 4.21
CA GLU A 133 6.32 9.16 4.55
C GLU A 133 6.61 9.56 6.01
N GLY A 134 7.10 10.78 6.19
CA GLY A 134 7.64 11.32 7.45
C GLY A 134 9.16 11.20 7.58
N GLY A 135 9.79 10.30 6.81
CA GLY A 135 11.24 10.13 6.74
C GLY A 135 11.87 10.87 5.56
N SER A 136 13.20 11.03 5.58
CA SER A 136 13.96 11.54 4.43
C SER A 136 14.08 10.48 3.33
N PRO A 137 14.22 10.86 2.04
CA PRO A 137 14.40 9.93 0.92
C PRO A 137 15.83 9.36 0.86
N HIS A 138 16.37 8.93 1.99
CA HIS A 138 17.72 8.40 2.11
C HIS A 138 17.69 6.90 1.81
N VAL A 139 18.45 6.46 0.82
CA VAL A 139 18.58 5.07 0.42
C VAL A 139 19.85 4.49 1.04
N ARG A 140 19.73 3.29 1.63
CA ARG A 140 20.85 2.53 2.20
C ARG A 140 20.80 1.09 1.75
N ILE A 141 21.97 0.50 1.56
CA ILE A 141 22.18 -0.84 1.01
C ILE A 141 22.94 -1.67 2.05
N PHE A 142 22.39 -2.81 2.42
CA PHE A 142 22.94 -3.69 3.45
C PHE A 142 23.11 -5.11 2.92
N ASP A 143 24.03 -5.88 3.49
CA ASP A 143 24.01 -7.33 3.35
C ASP A 143 23.08 -7.98 4.38
N SER A 144 22.98 -9.31 4.38
CA SER A 144 22.19 -10.08 5.33
C SER A 144 22.67 -9.98 6.79
N GLN A 145 23.91 -9.53 7.03
CA GLN A 145 24.45 -9.29 8.37
C GLN A 145 24.13 -7.88 8.88
N GLY A 146 23.59 -7.02 8.02
CA GLY A 146 23.29 -5.62 8.33
C GLY A 146 24.49 -4.69 8.20
N ASP A 147 25.56 -5.13 7.53
CA ASP A 147 26.70 -4.29 7.21
C ASP A 147 26.37 -3.43 5.99
N LEU A 148 26.71 -2.14 6.09
CA LEU A 148 26.38 -1.15 5.06
C LEU A 148 27.34 -1.29 3.86
N GLN A 149 26.80 -1.69 2.71
CA GLN A 149 27.59 -1.96 1.49
C GLN A 149 28.01 -0.68 0.75
N PHE A 150 27.28 0.42 0.98
CA PHE A 150 27.64 1.74 0.47
C PHE A 150 27.40 2.81 1.54
N SER A 151 28.49 3.44 2.01
CA SER A 151 28.45 4.41 3.10
C SER A 151 28.61 5.84 2.61
N PRO A 152 27.77 6.81 3.05
CA PRO A 152 26.70 6.64 4.06
C PRO A 152 25.35 6.19 3.49
N GLY A 153 25.27 5.90 2.19
CA GLY A 153 24.04 5.85 1.39
C GLY A 153 23.94 7.09 0.50
N PHE A 154 22.75 7.34 -0.06
CA PHE A 154 22.50 8.53 -0.88
C PHE A 154 21.06 9.02 -0.73
N PHE A 155 20.79 10.29 -1.08
CA PHE A 155 19.42 10.81 -1.12
C PHE A 155 18.85 10.69 -2.53
N ALA A 156 17.79 9.91 -2.70
CA ALA A 156 17.14 9.72 -4.00
C ALA A 156 16.45 10.99 -4.50
N TYR A 157 15.92 11.81 -3.58
CA TYR A 157 15.32 13.11 -3.85
C TYR A 157 15.95 14.19 -2.95
N HIS A 158 15.43 15.41 -3.00
CA HIS A 158 15.95 16.48 -2.15
C HIS A 158 15.98 16.07 -0.66
N GLU A 159 17.08 16.29 0.04
CA GLU A 159 17.31 15.78 1.41
C GLU A 159 16.27 16.25 2.44
N THR A 160 15.65 17.41 2.21
CA THR A 160 14.59 17.98 3.06
C THR A 160 13.20 17.49 2.70
N PHE A 161 13.04 16.72 1.61
CA PHE A 161 11.78 16.07 1.28
C PHE A 161 11.43 15.06 2.38
N ARG A 162 10.14 14.99 2.73
CA ARG A 162 9.63 14.12 3.81
C ARG A 162 8.54 13.16 3.35
N GLY A 163 8.35 13.01 2.04
CA GLY A 163 7.46 11.97 1.51
C GLY A 163 8.10 10.58 1.54
N GLY A 164 9.39 10.47 1.85
CA GLY A 164 10.15 9.22 1.75
C GLY A 164 10.39 8.81 0.30
N ALA A 165 10.75 7.55 0.10
CA ALA A 165 10.88 6.95 -1.22
C ALA A 165 10.43 5.48 -1.19
N THR A 166 9.75 5.02 -2.24
CA THR A 166 9.61 3.59 -2.53
C THR A 166 10.86 3.12 -3.27
N VAL A 167 11.19 1.83 -3.17
CA VAL A 167 12.42 1.28 -3.74
C VAL A 167 12.15 -0.10 -4.33
N SER A 168 12.82 -0.41 -5.43
CA SER A 168 12.91 -1.73 -6.08
C SER A 168 14.31 -1.92 -6.63
N VAL A 169 14.70 -3.17 -6.87
CA VAL A 169 15.96 -3.57 -7.48
C VAL A 169 15.67 -4.49 -8.67
N GLY A 170 16.45 -4.41 -9.75
CA GLY A 170 16.36 -5.31 -10.90
C GLY A 170 17.16 -4.79 -12.11
N ASP A 171 17.35 -5.62 -13.13
CA ASP A 171 18.22 -5.35 -14.29
C ASP A 171 17.41 -4.71 -15.43
N LEU A 172 17.28 -3.39 -15.43
CA LEU A 172 16.43 -2.71 -16.41
C LEU A 172 17.07 -2.57 -17.80
N ASP A 173 18.34 -2.91 -17.98
CA ASP A 173 18.99 -2.81 -19.30
C ASP A 173 19.67 -4.10 -19.78
N GLY A 174 19.46 -5.20 -19.06
CA GLY A 174 19.85 -6.56 -19.46
C GLY A 174 21.35 -6.76 -19.49
N ASN A 175 22.10 -6.03 -18.65
CA ASN A 175 23.55 -6.11 -18.60
C ASN A 175 24.07 -7.14 -17.57
N GLY A 176 23.18 -7.73 -16.78
CA GLY A 176 23.46 -8.67 -15.69
C GLY A 176 23.76 -8.00 -14.36
N SER A 177 23.62 -6.68 -14.22
CA SER A 177 23.79 -5.92 -12.97
C SER A 177 22.49 -5.23 -12.62
N ASN A 178 22.04 -5.37 -11.38
CA ASN A 178 20.81 -4.72 -10.97
C ASN A 178 20.98 -3.20 -10.75
N GLU A 179 19.95 -2.45 -11.10
CA GLU A 179 19.79 -1.05 -10.74
C GLU A 179 18.91 -0.86 -9.50
N ILE A 180 19.06 0.30 -8.85
CA ILE A 180 18.15 0.74 -7.78
C ILE A 180 17.13 1.71 -8.39
N ILE A 181 15.86 1.36 -8.29
CA ILE A 181 14.75 2.19 -8.77
C ILE A 181 14.04 2.79 -7.56
N THR A 182 13.78 4.09 -7.59
CA THR A 182 12.99 4.77 -6.56
C THR A 182 11.80 5.51 -7.13
N GLY A 183 10.67 5.46 -6.41
CA GLY A 183 9.51 6.31 -6.63
C GLY A 183 9.35 7.34 -5.52
N ALA A 184 9.00 8.58 -5.88
CA ALA A 184 8.78 9.63 -4.91
C ALA A 184 7.50 9.30 -4.11
N GLY A 185 7.61 9.32 -2.79
CA GLY A 185 6.46 9.11 -1.91
C GLY A 185 5.48 10.30 -1.89
N THR A 186 4.46 10.21 -1.05
CA THR A 186 3.37 11.19 -0.97
C THR A 186 3.88 12.63 -0.77
N GLY A 187 3.26 13.57 -1.48
CA GLY A 187 3.63 14.99 -1.47
C GLY A 187 4.72 15.39 -2.47
N GLY A 188 5.50 14.42 -2.99
CA GLY A 188 6.43 14.63 -4.10
C GLY A 188 5.72 14.65 -5.45
N ALA A 189 6.34 15.28 -6.45
CA ALA A 189 5.95 15.08 -7.84
C ALA A 189 6.14 13.59 -8.21
N PRO A 190 5.45 13.06 -9.23
CA PRO A 190 5.47 11.63 -9.53
C PRO A 190 6.77 11.26 -10.25
N HIS A 191 7.91 11.39 -9.57
CA HIS A 191 9.23 11.23 -10.14
C HIS A 191 9.75 9.83 -9.86
N VAL A 192 10.07 9.08 -10.90
CA VAL A 192 10.86 7.84 -10.81
C VAL A 192 12.32 8.20 -11.12
N ARG A 193 13.25 7.66 -10.34
CA ARG A 193 14.69 7.76 -10.57
C ARG A 193 15.34 6.38 -10.52
N ILE A 194 16.32 6.17 -11.38
CA ILE A 194 17.08 4.93 -11.51
C ILE A 194 18.53 5.28 -11.16
N PHE A 195 19.15 4.46 -10.32
CA PHE A 195 20.50 4.66 -9.82
C PHE A 195 21.35 3.41 -9.99
N ASP A 196 22.65 3.60 -10.10
CA ASP A 196 23.60 2.53 -9.83
C ASP A 196 23.73 2.26 -8.31
N ARG A 197 24.43 1.20 -7.94
CA ARG A 197 24.73 0.82 -6.54
C ARG A 197 25.44 1.90 -5.71
N THR A 198 26.04 2.92 -6.35
CA THR A 198 26.75 4.02 -5.69
C THR A 198 25.93 5.31 -5.62
N GLY A 199 24.67 5.28 -6.09
CA GLY A 199 23.76 6.41 -6.06
C GLY A 199 23.95 7.41 -7.21
N ASN A 200 24.67 7.06 -8.28
CA ASN A 200 24.68 7.90 -9.48
C ASN A 200 23.37 7.71 -10.25
N VAL A 201 22.78 8.79 -10.72
CA VAL A 201 21.53 8.75 -11.50
C VAL A 201 21.82 8.23 -12.90
N LEU A 202 21.18 7.12 -13.26
CA LEU A 202 21.22 6.51 -14.60
C LEU A 202 20.05 6.99 -15.48
N GLY A 203 18.91 7.30 -14.87
CA GLY A 203 17.72 7.74 -15.59
C GLY A 203 16.64 8.29 -14.68
N SER A 204 15.68 9.04 -15.23
CA SER A 204 14.53 9.52 -14.48
C SER A 204 13.40 9.99 -15.38
N PHE A 205 12.14 9.87 -14.93
CA PHE A 205 10.96 10.28 -15.69
C PHE A 205 9.72 10.48 -14.80
N PHE A 206 8.61 10.96 -15.38
CA PHE A 206 7.37 11.26 -14.67
C PHE A 206 6.18 10.45 -15.25
N PRO A 207 5.85 9.27 -14.69
CA PRO A 207 4.82 8.39 -15.24
C PRO A 207 3.38 8.89 -15.12
N PHE A 208 3.11 9.91 -14.30
CA PHE A 208 1.76 10.42 -14.06
C PHE A 208 1.68 11.93 -14.27
N HIS A 209 0.46 12.46 -14.33
CA HIS A 209 0.24 13.88 -14.58
C HIS A 209 1.06 14.76 -13.62
N PRO A 210 1.68 15.87 -14.07
CA PRO A 210 2.60 16.67 -13.25
C PRO A 210 2.03 17.26 -11.95
N GLU A 211 0.71 17.24 -11.78
CA GLU A 211 0.01 17.70 -10.57
C GLU A 211 -0.26 16.56 -9.56
N PHE A 212 -0.05 15.30 -9.93
CA PHE A 212 -0.26 14.16 -9.05
C PHE A 212 0.75 14.17 -7.88
N ARG A 213 0.27 13.95 -6.66
CA ARG A 213 1.07 14.01 -5.42
C ARG A 213 0.76 12.86 -4.45
N GLY A 214 0.08 11.82 -4.91
CA GLY A 214 -0.30 10.66 -4.09
C GLY A 214 0.86 9.72 -3.77
N GLY A 215 1.99 9.88 -4.48
CA GLY A 215 3.15 9.01 -4.38
C GLY A 215 3.09 7.86 -5.40
N ILE A 216 4.23 7.23 -5.63
CA ILE A 216 4.39 6.13 -6.57
C ILE A 216 4.95 4.90 -5.85
N ASN A 217 4.42 3.72 -6.15
CA ASN A 217 5.12 2.46 -5.87
C ASN A 217 5.81 1.97 -7.14
N VAL A 218 6.98 1.34 -6.97
CA VAL A 218 7.80 0.78 -8.04
C VAL A 218 8.07 -0.69 -7.74
N ALA A 219 8.11 -1.51 -8.79
CA ALA A 219 8.61 -2.88 -8.78
C ALA A 219 9.30 -3.16 -10.12
N VAL A 220 10.09 -4.23 -10.21
CA VAL A 220 10.77 -4.66 -11.43
C VAL A 220 10.43 -6.14 -11.66
N ALA A 221 10.26 -6.54 -12.91
CA ALA A 221 9.85 -7.89 -13.30
C ALA A 221 10.18 -8.17 -14.77
N ASN A 222 10.54 -9.41 -15.10
CA ASN A 222 10.75 -9.85 -16.48
C ASN A 222 9.43 -10.30 -17.12
N LEU A 223 8.70 -9.38 -17.74
CA LEU A 223 7.32 -9.60 -18.18
C LEU A 223 7.23 -10.07 -19.64
N ASP A 224 8.33 -10.06 -20.37
CA ASP A 224 8.40 -10.50 -21.76
C ASP A 224 9.36 -11.68 -22.02
N GLY A 225 10.02 -12.19 -20.98
CA GLY A 225 11.01 -13.28 -21.05
C GLY A 225 12.34 -12.85 -21.67
N GLY A 226 12.59 -11.54 -21.74
CA GLY A 226 13.82 -10.93 -22.21
C GLY A 226 14.97 -11.06 -21.21
N ASN A 227 16.08 -10.39 -21.53
CA ASN A 227 17.20 -10.25 -20.58
C ASN A 227 17.05 -9.00 -19.72
N ASP A 228 16.27 -8.02 -20.18
CA ASP A 228 16.00 -6.78 -19.47
C ASP A 228 14.64 -6.87 -18.76
N ASP A 229 14.60 -6.38 -17.53
CA ASP A 229 13.37 -6.33 -16.77
C ASP A 229 12.55 -5.08 -17.12
N GLU A 230 11.23 -5.21 -17.01
CA GLU A 230 10.31 -4.09 -17.07
C GLU A 230 10.10 -3.43 -15.71
N LEU A 231 10.00 -2.10 -15.74
CA LEU A 231 9.65 -1.30 -14.58
C LEU A 231 8.12 -1.18 -14.45
N LEU A 232 7.60 -1.67 -13.34
CA LEU A 232 6.23 -1.51 -12.89
C LEU A 232 6.09 -0.24 -12.06
N VAL A 233 5.12 0.62 -12.41
CA VAL A 233 4.84 1.86 -11.71
C VAL A 233 3.35 1.92 -11.39
N SER A 234 3.02 2.09 -10.11
CA SER A 234 1.62 2.21 -9.68
C SER A 234 1.35 3.44 -8.80
N VAL A 235 0.08 3.83 -8.75
CA VAL A 235 -0.42 4.90 -7.88
C VAL A 235 -0.38 4.43 -6.42
N ALA A 236 0.35 5.14 -5.56
CA ALA A 236 0.43 4.79 -4.14
C ALA A 236 -0.78 5.25 -3.31
N SER A 237 -1.48 6.32 -3.73
CA SER A 237 -2.74 6.79 -3.13
C SER A 237 -3.39 7.91 -3.96
N SER A 238 -4.61 8.31 -3.62
CA SER A 238 -5.26 9.59 -4.01
C SER A 238 -5.58 9.77 -5.50
N ASP A 239 -5.46 8.73 -6.31
CA ASP A 239 -5.86 8.69 -7.72
C ASP A 239 -6.37 7.26 -8.02
N SER A 240 -6.95 7.05 -9.19
CA SER A 240 -7.41 5.72 -9.61
C SER A 240 -6.25 4.72 -9.62
N ALA A 241 -6.56 3.46 -9.38
CA ALA A 241 -5.65 2.33 -9.21
C ALA A 241 -4.87 1.91 -10.48
N TRP A 242 -4.21 2.85 -11.14
CA TRP A 242 -3.41 2.63 -12.34
C TRP A 242 -2.10 1.92 -12.03
N VAL A 243 -1.77 0.98 -12.90
CA VAL A 243 -0.44 0.37 -13.05
C VAL A 243 0.04 0.63 -14.48
N LYS A 244 1.30 0.99 -14.62
CA LYS A 244 2.00 1.18 -15.89
C LYS A 244 3.21 0.26 -15.95
N VAL A 245 3.43 -0.33 -17.12
CA VAL A 245 4.60 -1.12 -17.45
C VAL A 245 5.49 -0.28 -18.35
N VAL A 246 6.75 -0.10 -17.97
CA VAL A 246 7.70 0.81 -18.62
C VAL A 246 8.96 0.04 -18.98
N LYS A 247 9.38 0.09 -20.24
CA LYS A 247 10.65 -0.50 -20.71
C LYS A 247 11.71 0.59 -20.91
N LYS A 248 12.95 0.36 -20.46
CA LYS A 248 14.05 1.34 -20.48
C LYS A 248 14.79 1.31 -21.83
N ASN A 249 14.15 1.80 -22.91
CA ASN A 249 14.78 1.90 -24.23
C ASN A 249 15.44 3.27 -24.48
N GLY A 250 16.21 3.79 -23.53
CA GLY A 250 16.86 5.12 -23.63
C GLY A 250 15.91 6.34 -23.56
N HIS A 251 14.60 6.12 -23.61
CA HIS A 251 13.50 7.07 -23.30
C HIS A 251 12.31 6.29 -22.71
N GLU A 252 11.44 6.95 -21.94
CA GLU A 252 10.22 6.36 -21.35
C GLU A 252 9.32 5.77 -22.44
N HIS A 253 9.24 4.44 -22.51
CA HIS A 253 8.30 3.74 -23.37
C HIS A 253 7.33 2.94 -22.50
N VAL A 254 6.13 3.48 -22.30
CA VAL A 254 5.03 2.76 -21.64
C VAL A 254 4.54 1.69 -22.60
N VAL A 255 4.79 0.42 -22.27
CA VAL A 255 4.41 -0.73 -23.10
C VAL A 255 3.00 -1.23 -22.79
N SER A 256 2.55 -1.07 -21.54
CA SER A 256 1.17 -1.35 -21.12
C SER A 256 0.73 -0.47 -19.95
N HIS A 257 -0.58 -0.27 -19.81
CA HIS A 257 -1.18 0.31 -18.61
C HIS A 257 -2.59 -0.22 -18.41
N PHE A 258 -2.98 -0.42 -17.15
CA PHE A 258 -4.28 -0.97 -16.80
C PHE A 258 -4.72 -0.53 -15.41
N MET A 259 -6.01 -0.70 -15.12
CA MET A 259 -6.57 -0.40 -13.81
C MET A 259 -6.64 -1.68 -12.96
N ALA A 260 -5.88 -1.71 -11.87
CA ALA A 260 -5.79 -2.87 -10.97
C ALA A 260 -7.07 -3.10 -10.15
N TYR A 261 -7.83 -2.05 -9.83
CA TYR A 261 -9.08 -2.11 -9.06
C TYR A 261 -10.11 -1.13 -9.64
N GLY A 262 -11.37 -1.20 -9.21
CA GLY A 262 -12.43 -0.34 -9.77
C GLY A 262 -12.10 1.16 -9.69
N GLU A 263 -12.62 1.96 -10.63
CA GLU A 263 -12.29 3.40 -10.80
C GLU A 263 -12.52 4.24 -9.53
N GLU A 264 -13.46 3.83 -8.68
CA GLU A 264 -13.78 4.50 -7.41
C GLU A 264 -12.79 4.17 -6.28
N PHE A 265 -11.88 3.22 -6.48
CA PHE A 265 -10.86 2.88 -5.50
C PHE A 265 -9.63 3.78 -5.65
N HIS A 266 -9.38 4.57 -4.60
CA HIS A 266 -8.30 5.58 -4.54
C HIS A 266 -7.27 5.28 -3.44
N GLY A 267 -7.33 4.06 -2.87
CA GLY A 267 -6.49 3.63 -1.76
C GLY A 267 -5.03 3.37 -2.11
N GLY A 268 -4.75 3.26 -3.41
CA GLY A 268 -3.43 2.93 -3.96
C GLY A 268 -3.22 1.44 -4.17
N VAL A 269 -2.18 1.12 -4.94
CA VAL A 269 -1.86 -0.23 -5.41
C VAL A 269 -0.43 -0.55 -5.04
N THR A 270 -0.19 -1.56 -4.19
CA THR A 270 1.15 -2.15 -4.06
C THR A 270 1.38 -3.08 -5.23
N VAL A 271 2.61 -3.16 -5.72
CA VAL A 271 2.96 -3.94 -6.91
C VAL A 271 4.24 -4.72 -6.67
N ALA A 272 4.32 -5.93 -7.22
CA ALA A 272 5.48 -6.79 -7.31
C ALA A 272 5.42 -7.56 -8.64
N GLY A 273 6.51 -8.19 -9.04
CA GLY A 273 6.49 -9.22 -10.08
C GLY A 273 7.19 -10.49 -9.60
N GLY A 274 6.87 -11.59 -10.27
CA GLY A 274 7.49 -12.90 -10.08
C GLY A 274 6.78 -13.95 -10.93
N ASP A 275 7.48 -15.01 -11.29
CA ASP A 275 6.98 -16.11 -12.11
C ASP A 275 6.11 -17.04 -11.26
N LEU A 276 4.80 -16.81 -11.22
CA LEU A 276 3.91 -17.58 -10.34
C LEU A 276 3.53 -18.94 -10.92
N ASN A 277 3.94 -19.24 -12.15
CA ASN A 277 3.43 -20.37 -12.91
C ASN A 277 4.53 -21.31 -13.45
N GLY A 278 5.79 -20.88 -13.36
CA GLY A 278 6.99 -21.64 -13.72
C GLY A 278 7.29 -21.63 -15.23
N ASP A 279 6.80 -20.64 -15.97
CA ASP A 279 7.06 -20.51 -17.42
C ASP A 279 8.25 -19.63 -17.77
N GLY A 280 8.91 -19.05 -16.78
CA GLY A 280 10.05 -18.14 -16.90
C GLY A 280 9.67 -16.72 -17.31
N ILE A 281 8.37 -16.36 -17.25
CA ILE A 281 7.87 -15.01 -17.45
C ILE A 281 7.14 -14.56 -16.19
N ASP A 282 7.50 -13.40 -15.68
CA ASP A 282 6.89 -12.88 -14.47
C ASP A 282 5.44 -12.44 -14.70
N GLU A 283 4.60 -12.73 -13.70
CA GLU A 283 3.32 -12.07 -13.54
C GLU A 283 3.42 -10.79 -12.72
N ILE A 284 2.60 -9.80 -13.06
CA ILE A 284 2.38 -8.62 -12.25
C ILE A 284 1.43 -8.96 -11.10
N ILE A 285 1.88 -8.77 -9.86
CA ILE A 285 1.11 -9.01 -8.65
C ILE A 285 0.74 -7.67 -8.04
N VAL A 286 -0.56 -7.45 -7.81
CA VAL A 286 -1.06 -6.21 -7.20
C VAL A 286 -1.83 -6.49 -5.93
N GLY A 287 -1.65 -5.60 -4.95
CA GLY A 287 -2.38 -5.57 -3.70
C GLY A 287 -3.11 -4.25 -3.51
N ALA A 288 -4.34 -4.32 -3.00
CA ALA A 288 -5.07 -3.11 -2.64
C ALA A 288 -4.47 -2.55 -1.34
N SER A 289 -4.03 -1.29 -1.39
CA SER A 289 -3.45 -0.61 -0.23
C SER A 289 -4.57 -0.04 0.66
N SER A 290 -4.30 1.07 1.36
CA SER A 290 -5.18 1.87 2.22
C SER A 290 -6.68 1.81 1.88
N SER A 291 -7.56 1.53 2.85
CA SER A 291 -9.02 1.32 2.67
C SER A 291 -9.45 0.23 1.69
N GLY A 292 -8.50 -0.41 1.02
CA GLY A 292 -8.74 -1.59 0.19
C GLY A 292 -8.92 -2.82 1.05
N GLY A 293 -9.62 -3.82 0.50
CA GLY A 293 -9.61 -5.17 1.08
C GLY A 293 -8.24 -5.82 0.96
N PRO A 294 -7.99 -6.98 1.60
CA PRO A 294 -6.76 -7.75 1.42
C PRO A 294 -6.73 -8.51 0.09
N HIS A 295 -7.22 -7.90 -0.98
CA HIS A 295 -7.39 -8.53 -2.28
C HIS A 295 -6.09 -8.44 -3.07
N VAL A 296 -5.54 -9.61 -3.42
CA VAL A 296 -4.48 -9.76 -4.41
C VAL A 296 -5.10 -10.10 -5.76
N ARG A 297 -4.60 -9.47 -6.81
CA ARG A 297 -4.90 -9.81 -8.21
C ARG A 297 -3.59 -9.95 -8.97
N THR A 298 -3.60 -10.76 -10.01
CA THR A 298 -2.44 -10.94 -10.88
C THR A 298 -2.77 -10.63 -12.34
N PHE A 299 -1.78 -10.18 -13.10
CA PHE A 299 -1.89 -9.77 -14.48
C PHE A 299 -0.65 -10.17 -15.26
N ASN A 300 -0.76 -10.38 -16.57
CA ASN A 300 0.42 -10.53 -17.43
C ASN A 300 1.01 -9.16 -17.81
N GLY A 301 2.15 -9.14 -18.52
CA GLY A 301 2.79 -7.90 -19.01
C GLY A 301 1.90 -7.01 -19.90
N ASN A 302 0.85 -7.56 -20.50
CA ASN A 302 -0.15 -6.80 -21.28
C ASN A 302 -1.24 -6.17 -20.42
N GLY A 303 -1.31 -6.46 -19.11
CA GLY A 303 -2.34 -5.96 -18.21
C GLY A 303 -3.64 -6.78 -18.24
N GLU A 304 -3.59 -8.00 -18.78
CA GLU A 304 -4.71 -8.94 -18.76
C GLU A 304 -4.68 -9.76 -17.46
N SER A 305 -5.83 -9.91 -16.78
CA SER A 305 -5.88 -10.65 -15.52
C SER A 305 -5.52 -12.13 -15.72
N THR A 306 -4.65 -12.66 -14.86
CA THR A 306 -4.33 -14.09 -14.79
C THR A 306 -5.18 -14.79 -13.71
N PRO A 307 -5.18 -16.14 -13.62
CA PRO A 307 -6.09 -16.87 -12.74
C PRO A 307 -5.89 -16.65 -11.23
N THR A 308 -4.74 -16.14 -10.79
CA THR A 308 -4.43 -15.97 -9.37
C THR A 308 -5.11 -14.73 -8.78
N SER A 309 -6.08 -14.97 -7.89
CA SER A 309 -6.77 -13.90 -7.18
C SER A 309 -7.26 -14.43 -5.84
N LEU A 310 -6.89 -13.77 -4.75
CA LEU A 310 -7.17 -14.23 -3.40
C LEU A 310 -7.37 -13.09 -2.41
N PHE A 311 -8.04 -13.38 -1.30
CA PHE A 311 -8.10 -12.49 -0.13
C PHE A 311 -7.14 -13.03 0.93
N ALA A 312 -6.05 -12.31 1.21
CA ALA A 312 -4.99 -12.78 2.09
C ALA A 312 -5.41 -12.85 3.57
N TYR A 313 -6.32 -11.96 3.95
CA TYR A 313 -6.91 -11.84 5.28
C TYR A 313 -8.43 -11.83 5.16
N GLU A 314 -9.09 -11.65 6.30
CA GLU A 314 -10.53 -11.55 6.45
C GLU A 314 -11.09 -10.49 5.50
N GLN A 315 -12.17 -10.82 4.78
CA GLN A 315 -12.68 -9.98 3.70
C GLN A 315 -13.22 -8.61 4.16
N ASP A 316 -13.39 -8.41 5.46
CA ASP A 316 -13.77 -7.15 6.09
C ASP A 316 -12.56 -6.32 6.56
N PHE A 317 -11.34 -6.85 6.45
CA PHE A 317 -10.11 -6.09 6.69
C PHE A 317 -9.95 -4.99 5.63
N ARG A 318 -9.66 -3.76 6.05
CA ARG A 318 -9.56 -2.57 5.19
C ARG A 318 -8.24 -1.80 5.37
N GLY A 319 -7.27 -2.39 6.07
CA GLY A 319 -5.93 -1.80 6.20
C GLY A 319 -5.11 -1.83 4.91
N GLY A 320 -5.52 -2.66 3.94
CA GLY A 320 -4.78 -2.94 2.72
C GLY A 320 -3.64 -3.94 2.95
N ILE A 321 -2.88 -4.23 1.90
CA ILE A 321 -1.78 -5.19 1.92
C ILE A 321 -0.55 -4.65 1.20
N ASN A 322 0.59 -5.26 1.51
CA ASN A 322 1.83 -5.13 0.76
C ASN A 322 2.19 -6.49 0.19
N VAL A 323 2.67 -6.52 -1.04
CA VAL A 323 2.97 -7.74 -1.78
C VAL A 323 4.44 -7.75 -2.21
N ALA A 324 5.04 -8.92 -2.19
CA ALA A 324 6.31 -9.27 -2.83
C ALA A 324 6.18 -10.68 -3.41
N ALA A 325 7.12 -11.07 -4.27
CA ALA A 325 7.22 -12.43 -4.75
C ALA A 325 8.68 -12.86 -4.82
N GLY A 326 8.88 -14.18 -4.83
CA GLY A 326 10.18 -14.81 -5.02
C GLY A 326 10.14 -16.30 -4.67
N ASN A 327 11.22 -17.01 -5.02
CA ASN A 327 11.30 -18.45 -4.91
C ASN A 327 11.69 -18.87 -3.49
N ILE A 328 10.71 -18.85 -2.58
CA ILE A 328 10.95 -18.96 -1.15
C ILE A 328 11.01 -20.43 -0.70
N ASN A 329 10.33 -21.33 -1.41
CA ASN A 329 10.35 -22.75 -1.08
C ASN A 329 11.33 -23.59 -1.95
N GLY A 330 12.05 -22.95 -2.88
CA GLY A 330 13.01 -23.59 -3.79
C GLY A 330 12.33 -24.39 -4.91
N SER A 331 11.12 -24.01 -5.30
CA SER A 331 10.41 -24.59 -6.45
C SER A 331 10.87 -23.97 -7.78
N ASP A 332 10.16 -24.27 -8.86
CA ASP A 332 10.38 -23.71 -10.19
C ASP A 332 9.56 -22.44 -10.45
N HIS A 333 8.82 -21.96 -9.46
CA HIS A 333 7.99 -20.76 -9.52
C HIS A 333 8.07 -19.99 -8.20
N ASP A 334 7.62 -18.75 -8.23
CA ASP A 334 7.64 -17.83 -7.11
C ASP A 334 6.39 -17.94 -6.24
N GLU A 335 6.59 -17.77 -4.94
CA GLU A 335 5.51 -17.58 -3.99
C GLU A 335 5.16 -16.11 -3.79
N ILE A 336 3.90 -15.83 -3.46
CA ILE A 336 3.45 -14.49 -3.09
C ILE A 336 3.60 -14.30 -1.58
N VAL A 337 4.38 -13.30 -1.18
CA VAL A 337 4.53 -12.86 0.22
C VAL A 337 3.63 -11.66 0.47
N ILE A 338 2.84 -11.71 1.53
CA ILE A 338 1.84 -10.70 1.84
C ILE A 338 1.98 -10.27 3.30
N GLY A 339 2.01 -8.96 3.51
CA GLY A 339 1.93 -8.34 4.83
C GLY A 339 0.74 -7.39 4.94
N PRO A 340 0.06 -7.26 6.10
CA PRO A 340 -0.97 -6.24 6.25
C PRO A 340 -0.32 -4.86 6.15
N SER A 341 -1.01 -3.96 5.46
CA SER A 341 -0.67 -2.55 5.44
C SER A 341 -1.45 -1.80 6.51
N LYS A 342 -0.96 -0.61 6.83
CA LYS A 342 -1.72 0.41 7.54
C LYS A 342 -1.22 1.77 7.08
N TRP A 343 -1.86 2.28 6.04
CA TRP A 343 -1.76 3.69 5.70
C TRP A 343 -3.13 4.32 5.89
N LEU A 344 -3.32 4.91 7.07
CA LEU A 344 -4.48 5.75 7.35
C LEU A 344 -3.95 7.19 7.35
N PRO A 345 -4.13 7.93 6.25
CA PRO A 345 -3.70 9.32 6.18
C PRO A 345 -4.50 10.18 7.19
N THR A 346 -5.69 9.70 7.59
CA THR A 346 -6.58 10.32 8.59
C THR A 346 -7.28 9.30 9.48
N THR A 347 -7.83 9.78 10.59
CA THR A 347 -8.85 9.08 11.40
C THR A 347 -10.17 8.84 10.66
N ARG A 348 -10.25 9.21 9.38
CA ARG A 348 -11.45 9.12 8.54
C ARG A 348 -11.19 8.10 7.43
N GLU A 349 -12.03 7.07 7.40
CA GLU A 349 -11.87 5.85 6.60
C GLU A 349 -12.55 5.92 5.22
N ASP A 350 -13.35 6.96 4.98
CA ASP A 350 -14.14 7.14 3.76
C ASP A 350 -13.38 7.88 2.63
N PHE A 351 -12.14 8.32 2.90
CA PHE A 351 -11.30 9.11 2.00
C PHE A 351 -12.00 10.35 1.41
N SER A 352 -13.11 10.76 2.03
CA SER A 352 -13.91 11.88 1.57
C SER A 352 -13.15 13.18 1.79
N ARG A 353 -13.43 14.17 0.95
CA ARG A 353 -12.95 15.53 1.22
C ARG A 353 -13.67 16.04 2.45
N TYR A 354 -12.91 16.48 3.44
CA TYR A 354 -13.49 17.01 4.67
C TYR A 354 -12.74 18.21 5.18
N VAL A 355 -13.38 18.90 6.10
CA VAL A 355 -12.82 20.05 6.79
C VAL A 355 -12.91 19.78 8.27
N GLU A 356 -11.77 19.85 8.94
CA GLU A 356 -11.68 19.85 10.40
C GLU A 356 -11.52 21.28 10.88
N VAL A 357 -12.31 21.67 11.87
CA VAL A 357 -12.22 23.00 12.49
C VAL A 357 -11.79 22.79 13.95
N SER A 358 -10.54 23.12 14.26
CA SER A 358 -9.99 23.02 15.61
C SER A 358 -10.28 24.30 16.38
N LEU A 359 -11.12 24.19 17.41
CA LEU A 359 -11.42 25.29 18.32
C LEU A 359 -10.19 25.67 19.17
N THR A 360 -9.37 24.69 19.52
CA THR A 360 -8.14 24.91 20.31
C THR A 360 -7.10 25.68 19.49
N ASP A 361 -6.91 25.28 18.23
CA ASP A 361 -5.87 25.88 17.39
C ASP A 361 -6.34 27.17 16.68
N GLN A 362 -7.64 27.47 16.73
CA GLN A 362 -8.28 28.52 15.92
C GLN A 362 -7.95 28.34 14.42
N ARG A 363 -8.02 27.09 13.94
CA ARG A 363 -7.63 26.71 12.58
C ARG A 363 -8.64 25.80 11.92
N LEU A 364 -8.73 25.96 10.61
CA LEU A 364 -9.45 25.09 9.70
C LEU A 364 -8.44 24.32 8.87
N TYR A 365 -8.55 23.01 8.91
CA TYR A 365 -7.72 22.06 8.18
C TYR A 365 -8.60 21.42 7.10
N ALA A 366 -8.30 21.66 5.83
CA ALA A 366 -8.97 21.03 4.72
C ALA A 366 -8.19 19.77 4.33
N TYR A 367 -8.89 18.64 4.26
CA TYR A 367 -8.35 17.37 3.87
C TYR A 367 -8.99 16.88 2.57
N GLU A 368 -8.18 16.30 1.69
CA GLU A 368 -8.65 15.54 0.52
C GLU A 368 -7.96 14.18 0.55
N TYR A 369 -8.75 13.09 0.48
CA TYR A 369 -8.22 11.72 0.54
C TYR A 369 -7.35 11.47 1.79
N GLY A 370 -7.74 12.09 2.90
CA GLY A 370 -7.02 12.11 4.16
C GLY A 370 -5.73 12.93 4.18
N ARG A 371 -5.34 13.61 3.10
CA ARG A 371 -4.19 14.51 3.13
C ARG A 371 -4.61 15.90 3.56
N LEU A 372 -3.92 16.51 4.52
CA LEU A 372 -4.04 17.94 4.80
C LEU A 372 -3.62 18.73 3.54
N VAL A 373 -4.58 19.25 2.80
CA VAL A 373 -4.33 20.04 1.58
C VAL A 373 -4.18 21.52 1.89
N LYS A 374 -4.83 22.01 2.95
CA LYS A 374 -4.79 23.43 3.28
C LYS A 374 -5.07 23.70 4.75
N THR A 375 -4.37 24.68 5.30
CA THR A 375 -4.64 25.21 6.64
C THR A 375 -5.01 26.67 6.53
N PHE A 376 -6.03 27.08 7.27
CA PHE A 376 -6.47 28.46 7.37
C PHE A 376 -6.59 28.86 8.83
N LEU A 377 -6.18 30.08 9.17
CA LEU A 377 -6.57 30.68 10.43
C LEU A 377 -8.07 31.03 10.35
N VAL A 378 -8.83 30.65 11.37
CA VAL A 378 -10.26 30.93 11.43
C VAL A 378 -10.66 31.43 12.81
N SER A 379 -11.71 32.23 12.87
CA SER A 379 -12.40 32.53 14.13
C SER A 379 -13.48 31.47 14.33
N THR A 380 -13.41 30.74 15.44
CA THR A 380 -14.32 29.62 15.70
C THR A 380 -15.41 29.93 16.73
N GLY A 381 -15.57 31.19 17.11
CA GLY A 381 -16.60 31.63 18.05
C GLY A 381 -16.17 32.87 18.84
N LEU A 382 -17.14 33.53 19.48
CA LEU A 382 -16.87 34.62 20.43
C LEU A 382 -16.80 34.04 21.85
N ARG A 383 -15.96 34.64 22.69
CA ARG A 383 -15.84 34.25 24.10
C ARG A 383 -17.22 34.33 24.78
N GLY A 384 -17.65 33.23 25.41
CA GLY A 384 -18.93 33.14 26.12
C GLY A 384 -20.14 32.73 25.25
N MET A 385 -19.92 32.41 23.97
CA MET A 385 -20.94 31.84 23.10
C MET A 385 -20.57 30.39 22.79
N ASP A 386 -21.55 29.48 22.87
CA ASP A 386 -21.33 28.06 22.56
C ASP A 386 -21.11 27.88 21.06
N THR A 387 -19.96 27.30 20.70
CA THR A 387 -19.71 26.85 19.33
C THR A 387 -20.18 25.41 19.20
N ARG A 388 -21.06 25.16 18.23
CA ARG A 388 -21.57 23.81 17.96
C ARG A 388 -20.43 22.91 17.48
N THR A 389 -20.15 21.84 18.23
CA THR A 389 -19.15 20.82 17.88
C THR A 389 -19.81 19.57 17.33
N GLY A 390 -19.11 18.85 16.45
CA GLY A 390 -19.58 17.58 15.89
C GLY A 390 -19.13 17.40 14.44
N THR A 391 -19.62 16.32 13.83
CA THR A 391 -19.44 16.04 12.41
C THR A 391 -20.69 16.47 11.65
N PHE A 392 -20.51 17.26 10.60
CA PHE A 392 -21.60 17.80 9.78
C PHE A 392 -21.33 17.51 8.31
N TYR A 393 -22.40 17.34 7.53
CA TYR A 393 -22.30 17.20 6.07
C TYR A 393 -22.53 18.53 5.40
N VAL A 394 -21.65 18.91 4.47
CA VAL A 394 -21.87 20.11 3.65
C VAL A 394 -23.00 19.83 2.66
N SER A 395 -24.20 20.31 2.95
CA SER A 395 -25.39 20.13 2.10
C SER A 395 -25.41 21.09 0.92
N GLN A 396 -24.76 22.26 1.05
CA GLN A 396 -24.71 23.25 -0.02
C GLN A 396 -23.45 24.12 0.04
N LYS A 397 -22.86 24.41 -1.13
CA LYS A 397 -21.82 25.43 -1.28
C LYS A 397 -22.41 26.65 -1.99
N ILE A 398 -22.43 27.79 -1.33
CA ILE A 398 -22.95 29.06 -1.85
C ILE A 398 -21.75 29.97 -2.19
N PRO A 399 -21.44 30.18 -3.48
CA PRO A 399 -20.22 30.88 -3.90
C PRO A 399 -20.13 32.31 -3.40
N VAL A 400 -21.26 33.03 -3.35
CA VAL A 400 -21.35 34.41 -2.82
C VAL A 400 -22.66 34.56 -2.08
N LYS A 401 -22.63 35.18 -0.89
CA LYS A 401 -23.82 35.48 -0.10
C LYS A 401 -23.69 36.83 0.60
N LEU A 402 -24.77 37.60 0.55
CA LEU A 402 -24.95 38.80 1.36
C LEU A 402 -25.29 38.40 2.80
N TYR A 403 -24.52 38.92 3.75
CA TYR A 403 -24.87 38.95 5.16
C TYR A 403 -25.08 40.40 5.58
N SER A 404 -26.26 40.74 6.08
CA SER A 404 -26.57 42.06 6.63
C SER A 404 -27.32 41.92 7.95
N GLY A 405 -27.11 42.89 8.86
CA GLY A 405 -27.78 42.98 10.14
C GLY A 405 -27.39 44.26 10.88
N PRO A 406 -27.96 44.52 12.06
CA PRO A 406 -27.57 45.68 12.88
C PRO A 406 -26.08 45.63 13.19
N GLY A 407 -25.31 46.58 12.64
CA GLY A 407 -23.86 46.69 12.86
C GLY A 407 -22.96 45.93 11.87
N TYR A 408 -23.48 45.27 10.83
CA TYR A 408 -22.63 44.70 9.79
C TYR A 408 -23.29 44.63 8.39
N TYR A 409 -22.47 44.76 7.35
CA TYR A 409 -22.86 44.62 5.95
C TYR A 409 -21.74 43.98 5.13
N LEU A 410 -21.96 42.73 4.69
CA LEU A 410 -20.98 41.89 4.01
C LEU A 410 -21.61 41.32 2.71
N PRO A 411 -21.68 42.13 1.64
CA PRO A 411 -22.43 41.80 0.42
C PRO A 411 -21.83 40.68 -0.43
N ASN A 412 -20.51 40.48 -0.32
CA ASN A 412 -19.76 39.59 -1.21
C ASN A 412 -19.03 38.49 -0.44
N THR A 413 -19.63 37.97 0.64
CA THR A 413 -19.01 36.90 1.42
C THR A 413 -18.94 35.65 0.56
N LYS A 414 -17.74 35.16 0.26
CA LYS A 414 -17.54 34.04 -0.65
C LYS A 414 -17.50 32.70 0.09
N TRP A 415 -17.76 31.62 -0.63
CA TRP A 415 -17.52 30.23 -0.20
C TRP A 415 -18.27 29.82 1.08
N ASN A 416 -19.55 30.18 1.16
CA ASN A 416 -20.36 29.87 2.32
C ASN A 416 -20.83 28.42 2.25
N LEU A 417 -20.55 27.67 3.29
CA LEU A 417 -20.96 26.28 3.40
C LEU A 417 -22.21 26.22 4.28
N ARG A 418 -23.24 25.51 3.82
CA ARG A 418 -24.35 25.07 4.68
C ARG A 418 -24.07 23.65 5.11
N PHE A 419 -24.35 23.39 6.38
CA PHE A 419 -24.16 22.09 6.99
C PHE A 419 -25.41 21.69 7.75
N ASP A 420 -25.74 20.41 7.69
CA ASP A 420 -26.90 19.81 8.35
C ASP A 420 -26.48 19.04 9.61
#